data_AF-A0A158NCP6-F1
#
_entry.id   AF-A0A158NCP6-F1
#
_cell.length_a   1.000
_cell.length_b   1.000
_cell.length_c   1.000
_cell.angle_alpha   90.00
_cell.angle_beta   90.00
_cell.angle_gamma   90.00
#
_symmetry.space_group_name_H-M   'P 1'
#
loop_
_entity.id
_entity.type
_entity.pdbx_description
1 polymer ?
#
loop_
_entity_poly.entity_id
_entity_poly.type
_entity_poly.pdbx_seq_one_letter_code
_entity_poly.pdbx_strand_id
1 'polypeptide(L)'
;MSKLKIQPNNRTQLMNICIIEAGMTYEDDYDIRDIINDVIEKPDFEEKTRKHGCFVECILRKLNWERPNLKMKKEQEELAGLLRNISHECEKSFSLIVCAIKVAREEHEEYVIKKIQEEAETK
;
A
#
# COMPACT_ATOMS: atom_id res chain seq x y z
N MET A 1 -3.81 -31.92 -7.24
CA MET A 1 -4.38 -30.70 -7.86
C MET A 1 -3.31 -29.64 -7.89
N SER A 2 -2.68 -29.47 -9.06
CA SER A 2 -1.57 -28.55 -9.26
C SER A 2 -2.10 -27.12 -9.26
N LYS A 3 -1.69 -26.29 -8.30
CA LYS A 3 -1.96 -24.84 -8.32
C LYS A 3 -1.33 -24.28 -9.60
N LEU A 4 -2.16 -23.89 -10.58
CA LEU A 4 -1.69 -23.21 -11.78
C LEU A 4 -0.96 -21.93 -11.35
N LYS A 5 0.35 -21.92 -11.51
CA LYS A 5 1.16 -20.71 -11.44
C LYS A 5 0.96 -19.94 -12.74
N ILE A 6 -0.15 -19.22 -12.84
CA ILE A 6 -0.35 -18.25 -13.93
C ILE A 6 0.62 -17.11 -13.66
N GLN A 7 1.76 -17.14 -14.35
CA GLN A 7 2.63 -15.97 -14.49
C GLN A 7 1.88 -14.96 -15.37
N PRO A 8 1.54 -13.77 -14.88
CA PRO A 8 0.83 -12.78 -15.70
C PRO A 8 1.74 -12.27 -16.81
N ASN A 9 1.26 -12.32 -18.06
CA ASN A 9 2.06 -11.99 -19.24
C ASN A 9 2.26 -10.47 -19.44
N ASN A 10 1.60 -9.62 -18.64
CA ASN A 10 1.82 -8.17 -18.58
C ASN A 10 1.27 -7.54 -17.28
N ARG A 11 1.66 -6.29 -17.00
CA ARG A 11 1.26 -5.51 -15.81
C ARG A 11 -0.25 -5.43 -15.65
N THR A 12 -0.99 -5.22 -16.74
CA THR A 12 -2.46 -5.09 -16.71
C THR A 12 -3.15 -6.36 -16.22
N GLN A 13 -2.69 -7.53 -16.66
CA GLN A 13 -3.22 -8.81 -16.18
C GLN A 13 -2.93 -9.04 -14.70
N LEU A 14 -1.73 -8.67 -14.23
CA LEU A 14 -1.39 -8.76 -12.80
C LEU A 14 -2.33 -7.91 -11.94
N MET A 15 -2.55 -6.65 -12.33
CA MET A 15 -3.44 -5.72 -11.62
C MET A 15 -4.87 -6.28 -11.58
N ASN A 16 -5.41 -6.73 -12.73
CA ASN A 16 -6.76 -7.27 -12.80
C ASN A 16 -6.96 -8.52 -11.92
N ILE A 17 -5.98 -9.43 -11.90
CA ILE A 17 -6.03 -10.62 -11.03
C ILE A 17 -6.09 -10.19 -9.56
N CYS A 18 -5.25 -9.24 -9.16
CA CYS A 18 -5.20 -8.80 -7.77
C CYS A 18 -6.41 -7.97 -7.34
N ILE A 19 -7.02 -7.19 -8.24
CA ILE A 19 -8.29 -6.49 -7.98
C ILE A 19 -9.38 -7.51 -7.66
N ILE A 20 -9.49 -8.57 -8.47
CA ILE A 20 -10.48 -9.64 -8.27
C ILE A 20 -10.19 -10.42 -6.98
N GLU A 21 -8.94 -10.82 -6.72
CA GLU A 21 -8.55 -11.53 -5.49
C GLU A 21 -8.82 -10.70 -4.22
N ALA A 22 -8.67 -9.39 -4.29
CA ALA A 22 -8.94 -8.47 -3.19
C ALA A 22 -10.44 -8.14 -3.00
N GLY A 23 -11.31 -8.59 -3.91
CA GLY A 23 -12.73 -8.23 -3.88
C GLY A 23 -12.99 -6.73 -4.08
N MET A 24 -12.13 -6.07 -4.86
CA MET A 24 -12.23 -4.65 -5.15
C MET A 24 -13.16 -4.37 -6.34
N THR A 25 -13.83 -3.23 -6.25
CA THR A 25 -14.67 -2.62 -7.28
C THR A 25 -14.14 -1.22 -7.60
N TYR A 26 -14.71 -0.55 -8.61
CA TYR A 26 -14.32 0.82 -8.94
C TYR A 26 -14.60 1.82 -7.82
N GLU A 27 -15.59 1.56 -6.97
CA GLU A 27 -15.94 2.42 -5.83
C GLU A 27 -14.93 2.29 -4.68
N ASP A 28 -14.16 1.21 -4.69
CA ASP A 28 -13.10 1.01 -3.71
C ASP A 28 -11.87 1.87 -4.02
N ASP A 29 -11.72 2.53 -5.17
CA ASP A 29 -10.51 3.32 -5.46
C ASP A 29 -10.36 4.56 -4.55
N TYR A 30 -9.14 4.83 -4.08
CA TYR A 30 -8.84 6.01 -3.25
C TYR A 30 -8.40 7.19 -4.12
N ASP A 31 -8.90 8.40 -3.81
CA ASP A 31 -8.21 9.59 -4.28
C ASP A 31 -6.94 9.78 -3.46
N ILE A 32 -5.85 10.20 -4.09
CA ILE A 32 -4.62 10.60 -3.39
C ILE A 32 -4.93 11.64 -2.28
N ARG A 33 -5.94 12.48 -2.48
CA ARG A 33 -6.44 13.45 -1.48
C ARG A 33 -7.03 12.78 -0.24
N ASP A 34 -7.65 11.61 -0.36
CA ASP A 34 -8.19 10.87 0.78
C ASP A 34 -7.06 10.35 1.68
N ILE A 35 -5.96 9.90 1.06
CA ILE A 35 -4.75 9.43 1.75
C ILE A 35 -4.04 10.59 2.44
N ILE A 36 -3.94 11.73 1.76
CA ILE A 36 -3.29 12.94 2.25
C ILE A 36 -4.02 13.54 3.47
N ASN A 37 -5.35 13.55 3.45
CA ASN A 37 -6.16 14.18 4.48
C ASN A 37 -6.54 13.21 5.62
N ASP A 38 -5.84 12.08 5.75
CA ASP A 38 -6.07 11.04 6.76
C ASP A 38 -7.51 10.52 6.80
N VAL A 39 -8.25 10.66 5.67
CA VAL A 39 -9.63 10.18 5.54
C VAL A 39 -9.68 8.65 5.64
N ILE A 40 -8.58 8.00 5.24
CA ILE A 40 -8.38 6.54 5.29
C ILE A 40 -8.31 5.96 6.71
N GLU A 41 -8.13 6.79 7.75
CA GLU A 41 -8.08 6.37 9.15
C GLU A 41 -9.48 6.34 9.81
N LYS A 42 -10.50 6.85 9.11
CA LYS A 42 -11.87 6.84 9.59
C LYS A 42 -12.47 5.42 9.52
N PRO A 43 -13.35 5.05 10.46
CA PRO A 43 -13.96 3.72 10.51
C PRO A 43 -14.77 3.38 9.24
N ASP A 44 -15.39 4.38 8.61
CA ASP A 44 -16.14 4.22 7.35
C ASP A 44 -15.28 3.70 6.18
N PHE A 45 -13.96 3.80 6.30
CA PHE A 45 -12.98 3.42 5.29
C PHE A 45 -12.21 2.14 5.64
N GLU A 46 -12.52 1.49 6.76
CA GLU A 46 -11.79 0.31 7.25
C GLU A 46 -11.82 -0.85 6.25
N GLU A 47 -13.00 -1.15 5.68
CA GLU A 47 -13.14 -2.20 4.68
C GLU A 47 -12.40 -1.86 3.38
N LYS A 48 -12.48 -0.60 2.94
CA LYS A 48 -11.79 -0.10 1.74
C LYS A 48 -10.28 -0.22 1.92
N THR A 49 -9.76 0.21 3.07
CA THR A 49 -8.36 0.09 3.48
C THR A 49 -7.90 -1.37 3.51
N ARG A 50 -8.69 -2.28 4.09
CA ARG A 50 -8.38 -3.72 4.09
C ARG A 50 -8.25 -4.29 2.68
N LYS A 51 -9.19 -3.96 1.78
CA LYS A 51 -9.15 -4.41 0.38
C LYS A 51 -7.89 -3.92 -0.34
N HIS A 52 -7.50 -2.66 -0.15
CA HIS A 52 -6.26 -2.11 -0.73
C HIS A 52 -5.02 -2.81 -0.21
N GLY A 53 -5.00 -3.11 1.09
CA GLY A 53 -3.95 -3.91 1.68
C GLY A 53 -3.77 -5.26 1.00
N CYS A 54 -4.87 -5.96 0.75
CA CYS A 54 -4.85 -7.27 0.11
C CYS A 54 -4.50 -7.19 -1.38
N PHE A 55 -4.90 -6.12 -2.06
CA PHE A 55 -4.47 -5.84 -3.44
C PHE A 55 -2.96 -5.71 -3.55
N VAL A 56 -2.35 -4.93 -2.64
CA VAL A 56 -0.90 -4.71 -2.60
C VAL A 56 -0.16 -5.97 -2.22
N GLU A 57 -0.63 -6.72 -1.21
CA GLU A 57 -0.06 -8.02 -0.83
C GLU A 57 -0.07 -8.99 -2.03
N CYS A 58 -1.18 -9.07 -2.76
CA CYS A 58 -1.29 -9.91 -3.95
C CYS A 58 -0.23 -9.57 -5.01
N ILE A 59 -0.03 -8.27 -5.27
CA ILE A 59 0.99 -7.80 -6.22
C ILE A 59 2.38 -8.22 -5.74
N LEU A 60 2.72 -7.94 -4.49
CA LEU A 60 4.03 -8.28 -3.91
C LEU A 60 4.31 -9.78 -3.99
N ARG A 61 3.32 -10.61 -3.66
CA ARG A 61 3.41 -12.08 -3.74
C ARG A 61 3.63 -12.56 -5.17
N LYS A 62 2.90 -12.02 -6.15
CA LYS A 62 2.96 -12.46 -7.55
C LYS A 62 4.16 -11.91 -8.32
N LEU A 63 4.69 -10.75 -7.93
CA LEU A 63 5.97 -10.23 -8.42
C LEU A 63 7.17 -10.98 -7.82
N ASN A 64 6.92 -11.93 -6.92
CA ASN A 64 7.95 -12.74 -6.26
C ASN A 64 8.99 -11.86 -5.56
N TRP A 65 8.56 -10.68 -5.09
CA TRP A 65 9.41 -9.74 -4.35
C TRP A 65 9.65 -10.37 -2.98
N GLU A 66 10.86 -10.87 -2.73
CA GLU A 66 11.23 -11.35 -1.41
C GLU A 66 11.06 -10.20 -0.42
N ARG A 67 10.09 -10.35 0.49
CA ARG A 67 9.93 -9.42 1.62
C ARG A 67 11.29 -9.32 2.30
N PRO A 68 11.88 -8.13 2.45
CA PRO A 68 12.95 -7.97 3.42
C PRO A 68 12.38 -8.46 4.75
N ASN A 69 13.11 -9.34 5.44
CA ASN A 69 12.79 -9.71 6.82
C ASN A 69 12.85 -8.43 7.67
N LEU A 70 11.75 -7.69 7.72
CA LEU A 70 11.50 -6.63 8.67
C LEU A 70 11.48 -7.34 10.02
N LYS A 71 12.62 -7.35 10.71
CA LYS A 71 12.73 -7.80 12.10
C LYS A 71 11.86 -6.85 12.93
N MET A 72 10.57 -7.13 12.98
CA MET A 72 9.69 -6.52 13.96
C MET A 72 10.20 -6.96 15.34
N LYS A 73 10.21 -6.04 16.31
CA LYS A 73 10.71 -6.29 17.66
C LYS A 73 10.03 -7.54 18.25
N LYS A 74 10.79 -8.34 19.00
CA LYS A 74 10.38 -9.61 19.65
C LYS A 74 9.02 -9.58 20.36
N GLU A 75 8.59 -8.40 20.81
CA GLU A 75 7.30 -8.18 21.48
C GLU A 75 6.08 -8.37 20.54
N GLN A 76 6.25 -8.31 19.22
CA GLN A 76 5.18 -8.59 18.25
C GLN A 76 5.06 -10.07 17.83
N GLU A 77 6.05 -10.93 18.15
CA GLU A 77 6.04 -12.34 17.71
C GLU A 77 5.02 -13.18 18.49
N GLU A 78 4.79 -12.91 19.78
CA GLU A 78 3.82 -13.68 20.58
C GLU A 78 2.36 -13.36 20.20
N LEU A 79 2.07 -12.14 19.75
CA LEU A 79 0.74 -11.77 19.23
C LEU A 79 0.55 -12.21 17.77
N ALA A 80 1.63 -12.25 16.97
CA ALA A 80 1.62 -12.74 15.59
C ALA A 80 1.47 -14.27 15.49
N GLY A 81 1.87 -15.01 16.53
CA GLY A 81 1.71 -16.47 16.60
C GLY A 81 0.25 -16.94 16.62
N LEU A 82 -0.68 -16.11 17.11
CA LEU A 82 -2.12 -16.43 17.16
C LEU A 82 -2.86 -16.16 15.84
N LEU A 83 -2.28 -15.37 14.92
CA LEU A 83 -2.92 -14.96 13.67
C LEU A 83 -2.06 -15.32 12.45
N ARG A 84 -1.88 -16.62 12.19
CA ARG A 84 -1.55 -17.09 10.83
C ARG A 84 -2.76 -16.89 9.92
N ASN A 85 -3.11 -15.66 9.53
CA ASN A 85 -4.16 -15.40 8.54
C ASN A 85 -3.95 -14.05 7.85
N ILE A 86 -4.16 -14.04 6.54
CA ILE A 86 -3.99 -12.98 5.52
C ILE A 86 -4.27 -11.52 5.96
N SER A 87 -5.11 -11.29 6.99
CA SER A 87 -5.50 -9.96 7.51
C SER A 87 -4.32 -9.06 7.89
N HIS A 88 -3.36 -9.58 8.67
CA HIS A 88 -2.22 -8.77 9.14
C HIS A 88 -1.28 -8.35 8.02
N GLU A 89 -1.23 -9.12 6.93
CA GLU A 89 -0.35 -8.83 5.80
C GLU A 89 -0.95 -7.75 4.89
N CYS A 90 -2.27 -7.78 4.70
CA CYS A 90 -2.99 -6.72 3.99
C CYS A 90 -2.82 -5.36 4.70
N GLU A 91 -3.10 -5.30 6.01
CA GLU A 91 -3.03 -4.05 6.79
C GLU A 91 -1.63 -3.41 6.76
N LYS A 92 -0.58 -4.23 6.87
CA LYS A 92 0.82 -3.76 6.80
C LYS A 92 1.19 -3.26 5.41
N SER A 93 0.79 -3.98 4.36
CA SER A 93 1.10 -3.62 2.98
C SER A 93 0.50 -2.27 2.58
N PHE A 94 -0.74 -1.97 3.02
CA PHE A 94 -1.34 -0.66 2.78
C PHE A 94 -0.64 0.46 3.55
N SER A 95 -0.36 0.23 4.84
CA SER A 95 0.31 1.22 5.69
C SER A 95 1.66 1.67 5.14
N LEU A 96 2.43 0.76 4.52
CA LEU A 96 3.70 1.10 3.88
C LEU A 96 3.53 2.03 2.67
N ILE A 97 2.51 1.80 1.85
CA ILE A 97 2.23 2.66 0.68
C ILE A 97 1.74 4.03 1.11
N VAL A 98 0.85 4.09 2.11
CA VAL A 98 0.39 5.35 2.69
C VAL A 98 1.58 6.16 3.22
N CYS A 99 2.48 5.52 3.95
CA CYS A 99 3.70 6.16 4.47
C CYS A 99 4.57 6.71 3.32
N ALA A 100 4.83 5.91 2.28
CA ALA A 100 5.61 6.36 1.12
C ALA A 100 4.98 7.55 0.40
N ILE A 101 3.64 7.57 0.24
CA ILE A 101 2.92 8.70 -0.38
C ILE A 101 3.06 9.96 0.47
N LYS A 102 2.91 9.85 1.80
CA LYS A 102 3.06 10.99 2.72
C LYS A 102 4.47 11.57 2.67
N VAL A 103 5.50 10.74 2.73
CA VAL A 103 6.92 11.17 2.63
C VAL A 103 7.20 11.85 1.29
N ALA A 104 6.78 11.25 0.17
CA ALA A 104 7.00 11.84 -1.15
C ALA A 104 6.31 13.21 -1.32
N ARG A 105 5.18 13.42 -0.65
CA ARG A 105 4.50 14.71 -0.64
C ARG A 105 5.27 15.75 0.17
N GLU A 106 5.74 15.41 1.36
CA GLU A 106 6.54 16.31 2.20
C GLU A 106 7.80 16.77 1.44
N GLU A 107 8.51 15.84 0.79
CA GLU A 107 9.68 16.15 -0.04
C GLU A 107 9.33 17.08 -1.21
N HIS A 108 8.19 16.86 -1.87
CA HIS A 108 7.73 17.72 -2.95
C HIS A 108 7.36 19.13 -2.48
N GLU A 109 6.68 19.26 -1.33
CA GLU A 109 6.35 20.56 -0.73
C GLU A 109 7.61 21.34 -0.35
N GLU A 110 8.59 20.68 0.27
CA GLU A 110 9.89 21.29 0.57
C GLU A 110 10.62 21.78 -0.70
N TYR A 111 10.62 20.95 -1.75
CA TYR A 111 11.23 21.33 -3.03
C TYR A 111 10.57 22.56 -3.65
N VAL A 112 9.23 22.62 -3.65
CA VAL A 112 8.47 23.76 -4.17
C VAL A 112 8.78 25.03 -3.38
N ILE A 113 8.82 24.96 -2.04
CA ILE A 113 9.15 26.10 -1.18
C ILE A 113 10.56 26.63 -1.49
N LYS A 114 11.56 25.73 -1.55
CA LYS A 114 12.95 26.10 -1.88
C LYS A 114 13.03 26.82 -3.22
N LYS A 115 12.35 26.29 -4.25
CA LYS A 115 12.33 26.88 -5.59
C LYS A 115 11.70 28.28 -5.61
N ILE A 116 10.60 28.48 -4.87
CA ILE A 116 9.96 29.80 -4.77
C ILE A 116 10.90 30.81 -4.07
N GLN A 117 11.63 30.38 -3.05
CA GLN A 117 12.62 31.23 -2.36
C GLN A 117 13.78 31.61 -3.29
N GLU A 118 14.33 30.65 -4.04
CA GLU A 118 15.37 30.89 -5.04
C GLU A 118 14.92 31.89 -6.11
N GLU A 119 13.69 31.75 -6.62
CA GLU A 119 13.09 32.67 -7.60
C GLU A 119 12.79 34.07 -7.03
N ALA A 120 12.55 34.18 -5.72
CA ALA A 120 12.35 35.44 -5.03
C ALA A 120 13.68 36.16 -4.73
N GLU A 121 14.77 35.42 -4.49
CA GLU A 121 16.10 35.98 -4.25
C GLU A 121 16.84 36.37 -5.54
N THR A 122 16.42 35.84 -6.69
CA THR A 122 16.98 36.19 -8.03
C THR A 122 16.26 37.35 -8.73
N LYS A 123 15.27 37.99 -8.09
CA LYS A 123 14.59 39.22 -8.56
C LYS A 123 15.00 40.44 -7.75
#